data_AF-A0A0B8PBL9-F1
#
_entry.id   AF-A0A0B8PBL9-F1
#
_cell.length_a   1.000
_cell.length_b   1.000
_cell.length_c   1.000
_cell.angle_alpha   90.00
_cell.angle_beta   90.00
_cell.angle_gamma   90.00
#
_symmetry.space_group_name_H-M   'P 1'
#
loop_
_entity.id
_entity.type
_entity.pdbx_description
1 polymer ?
#
loop_
_entity_poly.entity_id
_entity_poly.type
_entity_poly.pdbx_seq_one_letter_code
_entity_poly.pdbx_strand_id
1 'polypeptide(L)' 'MALWGGRFTQAADTRFKQFNDSLRFDYRLAEQDIVGSIAWSKALHSVDVLSEEEQQKLELA' A
#
# COMPACT_ATOMS: atom_id res chain seq x y z
N MET A 1 4.83 7.89 -6.01
CA MET A 1 4.25 8.68 -4.90
C MET A 1 4.78 8.09 -3.60
N ALA A 2 5.16 8.91 -2.62
CA ALA A 2 5.57 8.40 -1.31
C ALA A 2 4.33 8.16 -0.45
N LEU A 3 4.29 7.05 0.31
CA LEU A 3 3.20 6.73 1.24
C LEU A 3 3.14 7.68 2.46
N TRP A 4 4.15 8.52 2.62
CA TRP A 4 4.33 9.45 3.72
C TRP A 4 4.99 10.73 3.18
N GLY A 5 4.69 11.87 3.80
CA GLY A 5 5.23 13.16 3.33
C GLY A 5 4.63 14.39 4.00
N GLY A 6 3.44 14.29 4.62
CA GLY A 6 2.75 15.45 5.20
C GLY A 6 3.52 16.21 6.29
N ARG A 7 4.55 15.61 6.90
CA ARG A 7 5.38 16.24 7.93
C ARG A 7 6.63 16.97 7.40
N PHE A 8 7.09 16.63 6.20
CA PHE A 8 8.36 17.11 5.65
C PHE A 8 8.10 18.12 4.53
N THR A 9 8.90 19.18 4.49
CA THR A 9 8.76 20.27 3.50
C THR A 9 9.64 20.08 2.27
N GLN A 10 10.58 19.13 2.30
CA GLN A 10 11.54 18.86 1.23
C GLN A 10 11.53 17.38 0.85
N ALA A 11 11.94 17.09 -0.38
CA ALA A 11 12.09 15.73 -0.87
C ALA A 11 13.32 15.04 -0.24
N ALA A 12 13.26 13.71 -0.16
CA ALA A 12 14.41 12.90 0.22
C ALA A 12 15.54 12.99 -0.81
N ASP A 13 16.79 13.00 -0.35
CA ASP A 13 17.98 12.87 -1.21
C ASP A 13 17.94 11.54 -1.98
N THR A 14 18.33 11.55 -3.25
CA THR A 14 18.30 10.37 -4.12
C THR A 14 19.13 9.20 -3.56
N ARG A 15 20.28 9.48 -2.93
CA ARG A 15 21.13 8.45 -2.32
C ARG A 15 20.45 7.82 -1.11
N PHE A 16 19.76 8.64 -0.31
CA PHE A 16 18.97 8.15 0.81
C PHE A 16 17.82 7.26 0.32
N LYS A 17 17.11 7.65 -0.74
CA LYS A 17 16.07 6.82 -1.35
C LYS A 17 16.61 5.46 -1.81
N GLN A 18 17.72 5.43 -2.54
CA GLN A 18 18.33 4.18 -3.01
C GLN A 18 18.79 3.28 -1.85
N PHE A 19 19.28 3.89 -0.77
CA PHE A 19 19.70 3.15 0.42
C PHE A 19 18.50 2.56 1.19
N ASN A 20 17.41 3.31 1.29
CA ASN A 20 16.24 2.94 2.08
C ASN A 20 15.25 2.02 1.35
N ASP A 21 15.15 2.12 0.01
CA ASP A 21 14.19 1.34 -0.76
C ASP A 21 14.50 -0.17 -0.69
N SER A 22 13.54 -0.95 -0.18
CA SER A 22 13.62 -2.41 -0.05
C SER A 22 13.11 -3.17 -1.29
N LEU A 23 12.54 -2.46 -2.26
CA LEU A 23 11.91 -3.02 -3.48
C LEU A 23 12.80 -4.02 -4.22
N ARG A 24 14.12 -3.81 -4.20
CA ARG A 24 15.11 -4.68 -4.82
C ARG A 24 15.11 -6.13 -4.30
N PHE A 25 14.53 -6.40 -3.13
CA PHE A 25 14.45 -7.74 -2.55
C PHE A 25 13.06 -8.11 -2.03
N ASP A 26 12.26 -7.15 -1.55
CA ASP A 26 10.94 -7.44 -0.98
C ASP A 26 9.85 -7.68 -2.04
N TYR A 27 10.10 -7.39 -3.32
CA TYR A 27 9.15 -7.67 -4.41
C TYR A 27 8.69 -9.13 -4.46
N ARG A 28 9.48 -10.03 -3.87
CA ARG A 28 9.13 -11.45 -3.69
C ARG A 28 7.89 -11.66 -2.83
N LEU A 29 7.51 -10.67 -2.04
CA LEU A 29 6.33 -10.66 -1.17
C LEU A 29 5.08 -10.09 -1.85
N ALA A 30 5.15 -9.71 -3.13
CA ALA A 30 4.04 -9.05 -3.83
C ALA A 30 2.75 -9.89 -3.80
N GLU A 31 2.85 -11.21 -4.00
CA GLU A 31 1.67 -12.09 -3.94
C GLU A 31 1.03 -12.11 -2.55
N GLN A 32 1.85 -12.16 -1.49
CA GLN A 32 1.36 -12.15 -0.11
C GLN A 32 0.76 -10.79 0.27
N ASP A 33 1.36 -9.70 -0.21
CA ASP A 33 0.87 -8.34 0.02
C ASP A 33 -0.48 -8.09 -0.67
N ILE A 34 -0.66 -8.60 -1.90
CA ILE A 34 -1.94 -8.55 -2.63
C ILE A 34 -3.01 -9.35 -1.90
N VAL A 35 -2.72 -10.59 -1.51
CA VAL A 35 -3.67 -11.43 -0.75
C VAL A 35 -4.03 -10.77 0.58
N GLY A 36 -3.05 -10.20 1.29
CA GLY A 36 -3.26 -9.45 2.52
C GLY A 36 -4.13 -8.21 2.31
N SER A 37 -3.92 -7.48 1.21
CA SER A 37 -4.70 -6.29 0.85
C SER A 37 -6.16 -6.63 0.52
N ILE A 38 -6.42 -7.76 -0.15
CA ILE A 38 -7.79 -8.26 -0.38
C ILE A 38 -8.47 -8.61 0.95
N ALA A 39 -7.77 -9.29 1.86
CA ALA A 39 -8.32 -9.58 3.18
C ALA A 39 -8.61 -8.29 3.97
N TRP A 40 -7.73 -7.29 3.86
CA TRP A 40 -7.91 -6.00 4.50
C TRP A 40 -9.10 -5.21 3.93
N SER A 41 -9.33 -5.25 2.62
CA SER A 41 -10.50 -4.58 2.01
C SER A 41 -11.82 -5.16 2.56
N LYS A 42 -11.89 -6.48 2.75
CA LYS A 42 -13.04 -7.15 3.39
C LYS A 42 -13.21 -6.74 4.86
N ALA A 43 -12.10 -6.59 5.59
CA ALA A 43 -12.14 -6.10 6.97
C ALA A 43 -12.67 -4.66 7.04
N LEU A 44 -12.24 -3.77 6.15
CA LEU A 44 -12.72 -2.39 6.08
C LEU A 44 -14.22 -2.32 5.72
N HIS A 45 -14.69 -3.19 4.82
CA HIS A 45 -16.11 -3.30 4.54
C HIS A 45 -16.92 -3.74 5.76
N SER A 46 -16.41 -4.70 6.55
CA SER A 46 -17.11 -5.21 7.74
C SER A 46 -17.36 -4.18 8.85
N VAL A 47 -16.67 -3.04 8.79
CA VAL A 47 -16.81 -1.92 9.73
C VAL A 47 -17.30 -0.64 9.04
N ASP A 48 -17.94 -0.79 7.88
CA ASP A 48 -18.56 0.28 7.10
C ASP A 48 -17.61 1.43 6.67
N VAL A 49 -16.30 1.17 6.62
CA VAL A 49 -15.33 2.12 6.05
C VAL A 49 -15.38 2.10 4.52
N LEU A 50 -15.71 0.94 3.94
CA LEU A 50 -15.95 0.76 2.51
C LEU A 50 -17.38 0.26 2.28
N SER A 51 -18.05 0.82 1.28
CA SER A 51 -19.26 0.20 0.74
C SER A 51 -18.94 -1.13 0.03
N GLU A 52 -19.95 -1.97 -0.13
CA GLU A 52 -19.84 -3.23 -0.88
C GLU A 52 -19.27 -2.99 -2.30
N GLU A 53 -19.76 -1.97 -2.99
CA GLU A 53 -19.28 -1.64 -4.35
C GLU A 53 -17.81 -1.21 -4.38
N GLU A 54 -17.35 -0.46 -3.38
CA GLU A 54 -15.95 -0.04 -3.27
C GLU A 54 -15.03 -1.21 -2.96
N GLN A 55 -15.44 -2.09 -2.04
CA GLN A 55 -14.68 -3.28 -1.70
C GLN A 55 -14.54 -4.22 -2.90
N GLN A 56 -15.64 -4.50 -3.61
CA GLN A 56 -15.62 -5.34 -4.81
C GLN A 56 -14.73 -4.76 -5.91
N LYS A 57 -14.78 -3.44 -6.14
CA LYS A 57 -13.89 -2.77 -7.10
C LYS A 57 -12.41 -2.91 -6.73
N LEU A 58 -12.06 -2.86 -5.44
CA LEU A 58 -10.68 -3.03 -4.97
C LEU A 58 -10.17 -4.46 -5.11
N GLU A 59 -11.02 -5.47 -4.88
CA GLU A 59 -10.62 -6.88 -4.99
C GLU A 59 -10.47 -7.35 -6.45
N LEU A 60 -11.20 -6.73 -7.39
CA LEU A 60 -11.17 -7.07 -8.82
C LEU A 60 -10.15 -6.28 -9.65
N ALA A 61 -9.49 -5.28 -9.05
CA ALA A 61 -8.50 -4.42 -9.72
C ALA A 61 -7.15 -5.13 -9.92
#